data_AF-A0A1G5WYX1-F1
#
_entry.id   AF-A0A1G5WYX1-F1
#
_cell.length_a   1.000
_cell.length_b   1.000
_cell.length_c   1.000
_cell.angle_alpha   90.00
_cell.angle_beta   90.00
_cell.angle_gamma   90.00
#
_symmetry.space_group_name_H-M   'P 1'
#
loop_
_entity.id
_entity.type
_entity.pdbx_description
1 polymer ?
#
loop_
_entity_poly.entity_id
_entity_poly.type
_entity_poly.pdbx_seq_one_letter_code
_entity_poly.pdbx_strand_id
1 'polypeptide(L)' 'MEDEITIEIDGVQHTALYSVFNDTLTVSLPDGSQRSTELRGLSPVSAARVHLRAYVGRVAEQKRQETL' A
#
# COMPACT_ATOMS: atom_id res chain seq x y z
N MET A 1 -6.83 7.40 13.93
CA MET A 1 -7.91 7.26 12.93
C MET A 1 -7.35 6.44 11.79
N GLU A 2 -8.08 5.45 11.34
CA GLU A 2 -7.72 4.67 10.15
C GLU A 2 -8.49 5.23 8.97
N ASP A 3 -7.79 5.45 7.87
CA ASP A 3 -8.33 5.93 6.61
C ASP A 3 -8.11 4.88 5.52
N GLU A 4 -8.89 4.95 4.45
CA GLU A 4 -8.80 4.02 3.32
C GLU A 4 -8.19 4.70 2.11
N ILE A 5 -7.46 3.92 1.31
CA ILE A 5 -6.98 4.35 0.01
C ILE A 5 -7.17 3.29 -1.05
N THR A 6 -7.67 3.72 -2.21
CA THR A 6 -7.86 2.88 -3.39
C THR A 6 -7.03 3.40 -4.55
N ILE A 7 -6.36 2.48 -5.26
CA ILE A 7 -5.69 2.75 -6.52
C ILE A 7 -6.17 1.76 -7.58
N GLU A 8 -6.18 2.20 -8.84
CA GLU A 8 -6.47 1.33 -9.98
C GLU A 8 -5.17 1.02 -10.73
N ILE A 9 -4.91 -0.26 -10.98
CA ILE A 9 -3.78 -0.76 -11.77
C ILE A 9 -4.32 -1.85 -12.69
N ASP A 10 -4.07 -1.73 -14.00
CA ASP A 10 -4.54 -2.67 -15.02
C ASP A 10 -6.05 -2.97 -14.96
N GLY A 11 -6.87 -1.96 -14.64
CA GLY A 11 -8.32 -2.07 -14.49
C GLY A 11 -8.78 -2.79 -13.21
N VAL A 12 -7.85 -3.17 -12.33
CA VAL A 12 -8.14 -3.78 -11.03
C VAL A 12 -7.99 -2.74 -9.93
N GLN A 13 -9.04 -2.62 -9.10
CA GLN A 13 -8.99 -1.78 -7.91
C GLN A 13 -8.30 -2.52 -6.77
N HIS A 14 -7.32 -1.84 -6.17
CA HIS A 14 -6.61 -2.30 -4.99
C HIS A 14 -6.85 -1.31 -3.87
N THR A 15 -7.23 -1.80 -2.71
CA THR A 15 -7.58 -1.00 -1.54
C THR A 15 -6.71 -1.39 -0.36
N ALA A 16 -6.28 -0.41 0.43
CA ALA A 16 -5.58 -0.63 1.69
C ALA A 16 -6.05 0.37 2.74
N LEU A 17 -5.91 -0.02 4.01
CA LEU A 17 -6.10 0.88 5.14
C LEU A 17 -4.76 1.48 5.53
N TYR A 18 -4.77 2.71 6.00
CA TYR A 18 -3.60 3.34 6.57
C TYR A 18 -3.96 4.16 7.80
N SER A 19 -2.99 4.33 8.70
CA SER A 19 -3.11 5.18 9.87
C SER A 19 -1.82 5.96 10.09
N VAL A 20 -1.95 7.13 10.69
CA VAL A 20 -0.81 7.96 11.07
C VAL A 20 -0.80 8.09 12.57
N PHE A 21 0.34 7.78 13.18
CA PHE A 21 0.60 8.00 14.58
C PHE A 21 1.90 8.78 14.73
N ASN A 22 1.82 9.97 15.34
CA ASN A 22 2.88 10.97 15.33
C ASN A 22 3.32 11.31 13.89
N ASP A 23 4.54 10.95 13.52
CA ASP A 23 5.10 11.14 12.16
C ASP A 23 5.21 9.82 11.40
N THR A 24 4.66 8.72 11.93
CA THR A 24 4.76 7.39 11.31
C THR A 24 3.46 7.03 10.63
N LEU A 25 3.54 6.79 9.32
CA LEU A 25 2.49 6.15 8.54
C LEU A 25 2.62 4.63 8.68
N THR A 26 1.51 3.95 8.90
CA THR A 26 1.38 2.49 8.80
C THR A 26 0.28 2.15 7.81
N VAL A 27 0.56 1.24 6.88
CA VAL A 27 -0.34 0.77 5.83
C VAL A 27 -0.57 -0.72 6.01
N SER A 28 -1.83 -1.11 6.12
CA SER A 28 -2.29 -2.51 6.15
C SER A 28 -2.61 -2.96 4.73
N LEU A 29 -1.76 -3.82 4.17
CA LEU A 29 -1.85 -4.31 2.80
C LEU A 29 -2.88 -5.45 2.66
N PRO A 30 -3.38 -5.74 1.44
CA PRO A 30 -4.39 -6.77 1.21
C PRO A 30 -3.99 -8.20 1.59
N ASP A 31 -2.70 -8.50 1.69
CA ASP A 31 -2.21 -9.81 2.19
C ASP A 31 -2.18 -9.91 3.73
N GLY A 32 -2.68 -8.88 4.42
CA GLY A 32 -2.62 -8.76 5.88
C GLY A 32 -1.27 -8.29 6.40
N SER A 33 -0.26 -8.11 5.55
CA SER A 33 1.02 -7.55 5.98
C SER A 33 0.92 -6.04 6.22
N GLN A 34 1.82 -5.51 7.05
CA GLN A 34 1.89 -4.08 7.32
C GLN A 34 3.20 -3.50 6.85
N ARG A 35 3.16 -2.24 6.41
CA ARG A 35 4.34 -1.44 6.05
C ARG A 35 4.28 -0.11 6.75
N SER A 36 5.40 0.33 7.32
CA SER A 36 5.48 1.62 8.00
C SER A 36 6.61 2.47 7.45
N THR A 37 6.41 3.78 7.46
CA THR A 37 7.41 4.77 7.06
C THR A 37 7.23 6.05 7.87
N GLU A 38 8.32 6.72 8.21
CA GLU A 38 8.26 8.08 8.76
C GLU A 38 7.97 9.07 7.64
N LEU A 39 7.00 9.94 7.85
CA LEU A 39 6.52 10.89 6.86
C LEU A 39 7.51 12.03 6.67
N ARG A 40 8.07 12.59 7.74
CA ARG A 40 9.07 13.69 7.66
C ARG A 40 8.61 14.83 6.75
N GLY A 41 7.32 15.17 6.83
CA GLY A 41 6.67 16.19 5.98
C GLY A 41 6.05 15.67 4.68
N LEU A 42 6.14 14.37 4.38
CA LEU A 42 5.42 13.74 3.27
C LEU A 42 3.92 13.63 3.57
N SER A 43 3.12 13.67 2.51
CA SER A 43 1.68 13.42 2.60
C SER A 43 1.40 11.95 2.95
N PRO A 44 0.61 11.65 4.00
CA PRO A 44 0.21 10.29 4.37
C PRO A 44 -0.42 9.52 3.22
N VAL A 45 -1.37 10.16 2.53
CA VAL A 45 -2.07 9.60 1.36
C VAL A 45 -1.06 9.24 0.27
N SER A 46 -0.14 10.14 -0.06
CA SER A 46 0.85 9.88 -1.12
C SER A 46 1.80 8.74 -0.77
N ALA A 47 2.29 8.71 0.46
CA ALA A 47 3.15 7.62 0.94
C ALA A 47 2.39 6.27 1.00
N ALA A 48 1.11 6.27 1.40
CA ALA A 48 0.27 5.08 1.41
C ALA A 48 0.06 4.51 -0.01
N ARG A 49 -0.16 5.38 -1.02
CA ARG A 49 -0.25 4.96 -2.43
C ARG A 49 1.02 4.28 -2.92
N VAL A 50 2.19 4.77 -2.51
CA VAL A 50 3.48 4.17 -2.90
C VAL A 50 3.60 2.76 -2.33
N HIS A 51 3.25 2.56 -1.05
CA HIS A 51 3.24 1.22 -0.44
C HIS A 51 2.27 0.27 -1.14
N LEU A 52 1.05 0.72 -1.42
CA LEU A 52 0.04 -0.09 -2.10
C LEU A 52 0.47 -0.45 -3.53
N ARG A 53 1.01 0.50 -4.30
CA ARG A 53 1.54 0.25 -5.65
C ARG A 53 2.69 -0.76 -5.63
N ALA A 54 3.62 -0.64 -4.68
CA ALA A 54 4.73 -1.58 -4.53
C ALA A 54 4.24 -3.00 -4.21
N TYR A 55 3.22 -3.12 -3.34
CA TYR A 55 2.56 -4.39 -3.05
C TYR A 55 1.98 -5.03 -4.31
N VAL A 56 1.19 -4.27 -5.08
CA VAL A 56 0.55 -4.78 -6.32
C VAL A 56 1.60 -5.25 -7.31
N GLY A 57 2.68 -4.49 -7.50
CA GLY A 57 3.79 -4.89 -8.37
C GLY A 57 4.43 -6.22 -7.94
N ARG A 58 4.66 -6.41 -6.64
CA ARG A 58 5.19 -7.67 -6.09
C ARG A 58 4.23 -8.85 -6.33
N VAL A 59 2.93 -8.67 -6.10
CA VAL A 59 1.93 -9.72 -6.32
C VAL A 59 1.84 -10.10 -7.80
N ALA A 60 1.87 -9.11 -8.70
CA ALA A 60 1.86 -9.35 -10.13
C ALA A 60 3.11 -10.11 -10.62
N GLU A 61 4.27 -9.85 -10.03
CA GLU A 61 5.50 -10.62 -10.31
C GLU A 61 5.39 -12.06 -9.81
N GLN A 62 4.92 -12.28 -8.57
CA GLN A 62 4.76 -13.62 -7.99
C GLN A 62 3.82 -14.50 -8.85
N LYS A 63 2.65 -13.96 -9.24
CA LYS A 63 1.71 -14.68 -10.11
C LYS A 63 2.33 -15.08 -11.47
N ARG A 64 3.18 -14.22 -12.04
CA ARG A 64 3.87 -14.53 -13.30
C ARG A 64 4.86 -15.68 -13.14
N GLN A 65 5.55 -15.75 -12.00
CA GLN A 65 6.51 -16.83 -11.71
C GLN A 65 5.83 -18.17 -11.41
N GLU A 66 4.63 -18.16 -10.82
CA GLU A 66 3.85 -19.39 -10.53
C GLU A 66 3.18 -20.01 -11.78
N THR A 67 3.11 -19.26 -12.88
CA THR A 67 2.48 -19.70 -14.14
C THR A 67 3.50 -20.28 -15.15
N LEU A 68 4.79 -20.30 -14.80
CA LEU A 68 5.90 -20.87 -15.57
C LEU A 68 6.25 -22.28 -15.10
#